data_AF-A0A0G2AI95-F1
#
_entry.id   AF-A0A0G2AI95-F1
#
_cell.length_a   1.000
_cell.length_b   1.000
_cell.length_c   1.000
_cell.angle_alpha   90.00
_cell.angle_beta   90.00
_cell.angle_gamma   90.00
#
_symmetry.space_group_name_H-M   'P 1'
#
loop_
_entity.id
_entity.type
_entity.pdbx_description
1 polymer ?
#
loop_
_entity_poly.entity_id
_entity_poly.type
_entity_poly.pdbx_seq_one_letter_code
_entity_poly.pdbx_strand_id
1 'polypeptide(L)'
;MRHVFIAVCLLFFPLVSHAETAFSVGQITARSAVAGARLVLNVHLSETAETCALFVDGKKVRTMTIRDTLATTTYTFNEPGSFGVTADCTTLAGVQGIGSMVMIVVNAANPNAKPGDLIKMACPPTEPTINHPCTTVYYYGFDGRRHAFPSERIYKTWYKDFSNIVVVSPTALSEFSLGRNVTHKPATKLVKFSTPTVYAVSYGGVLRPIASEEIAKALFSANWIAQVEDVSDAFYASYRFGRTIESSRDFETSRIRSAVDGIDDTF
;
A
#
# COMPACT_ATOMS: atom_id res chain seq x y z
N MET A 1 -74.18 -4.27 -54.77
CA MET A 1 -72.73 -4.15 -54.97
C MET A 1 -72.10 -3.76 -53.65
N ARG A 2 -70.96 -4.37 -53.32
CA ARG A 2 -70.27 -4.31 -52.01
C ARG A 2 -69.84 -2.87 -51.65
N HIS A 3 -70.12 -2.44 -50.43
CA HIS A 3 -69.32 -1.41 -49.75
C HIS A 3 -68.61 -2.07 -48.57
N VAL A 4 -67.28 -2.15 -48.68
CA VAL A 4 -66.37 -2.63 -47.65
C VAL A 4 -66.05 -1.44 -46.74
N PHE A 5 -66.46 -1.51 -45.48
CA PHE A 5 -65.98 -0.58 -44.45
C PHE A 5 -64.61 -1.08 -43.99
N ILE A 6 -63.57 -0.29 -44.28
CA ILE A 6 -62.23 -0.50 -43.73
C ILE A 6 -62.21 0.18 -42.35
N ALA A 7 -62.25 -0.63 -41.29
CA ALA A 7 -61.98 -0.17 -39.94
C ALA A 7 -60.47 0.01 -39.76
N VAL A 8 -60.01 1.26 -39.75
CA VAL A 8 -58.64 1.60 -39.35
C VAL A 8 -58.57 1.47 -37.83
N CYS A 9 -58.04 0.34 -37.37
CA CYS A 9 -57.72 0.12 -35.98
C CYS A 9 -56.52 1.00 -35.61
N LEU A 10 -56.77 2.14 -34.97
CA LEU A 10 -55.74 2.97 -34.35
C LEU A 10 -55.11 2.14 -33.22
N LEU A 11 -53.95 1.56 -33.49
CA LEU A 11 -53.13 0.93 -32.46
C LEU A 11 -52.63 2.05 -31.52
N PHE A 12 -53.31 2.19 -30.39
CA PHE A 12 -52.84 2.95 -29.25
C PHE A 12 -51.63 2.21 -28.67
N PHE A 13 -50.43 2.56 -29.12
CA PHE A 13 -49.21 2.14 -28.44
C PHE A 13 -49.18 2.86 -27.08
N PRO A 14 -49.11 2.14 -25.95
CA PRO A 14 -48.89 2.80 -24.67
C PRO A 14 -47.54 3.50 -24.73
N LEU A 15 -47.51 4.81 -24.47
CA LEU A 15 -46.26 5.50 -24.16
C LEU A 15 -45.67 4.81 -22.93
N VAL A 16 -44.67 3.95 -23.15
CA VAL A 16 -43.80 3.49 -22.08
C VAL A 16 -43.03 4.73 -21.64
N SER A 17 -43.46 5.37 -20.54
CA SER A 17 -42.65 6.38 -19.88
C SER A 17 -41.41 5.67 -19.34
N HIS A 18 -40.32 5.71 -20.10
CA HIS A 18 -39.02 5.37 -19.57
C HIS A 18 -38.73 6.46 -18.54
N ALA A 19 -38.72 6.09 -17.25
CA ALA A 19 -38.22 6.97 -16.22
C ALA A 19 -36.75 7.25 -16.57
N GLU A 20 -36.51 8.41 -17.15
CA GLU A 20 -35.16 8.89 -17.44
C GLU A 20 -34.46 9.00 -16.08
N THR A 21 -33.43 8.19 -15.88
CA THR A 21 -32.70 8.19 -14.60
C THR A 21 -31.95 9.52 -14.53
N ALA A 22 -32.32 10.36 -13.58
CA ALA A 22 -31.72 11.67 -13.42
C ALA A 22 -30.19 11.53 -13.26
N PHE A 23 -29.44 12.46 -13.87
CA PHE A 23 -27.99 12.53 -13.73
C PHE A 23 -27.59 12.43 -12.26
N SER A 24 -26.71 11.50 -11.94
CA SER A 24 -26.26 11.25 -10.58
C SER A 24 -24.74 11.22 -10.50
N VAL A 25 -24.26 11.78 -9.39
CA VAL A 25 -22.85 11.82 -9.03
C VAL A 25 -22.68 10.86 -7.86
N GLY A 26 -21.83 9.85 -8.03
CA GLY A 26 -21.53 8.88 -7.00
C GLY A 26 -20.87 9.50 -5.76
N GLN A 27 -20.55 8.66 -4.79
CA GLN A 27 -19.78 9.10 -3.64
C GLN A 27 -18.29 9.13 -3.95
N ILE A 28 -17.59 10.06 -3.32
CA ILE A 28 -16.14 10.00 -3.21
C ILE A 28 -15.75 8.72 -2.46
N THR A 29 -14.78 7.97 -2.99
CA THR A 29 -14.37 6.66 -2.44
C THR A 29 -13.46 6.78 -1.21
N ALA A 30 -12.70 7.87 -1.10
CA ALA A 30 -11.83 8.15 0.03
C ALA A 30 -12.60 8.30 1.35
N ARG A 31 -12.09 7.71 2.43
CA ARG A 31 -12.63 7.87 3.80
C ARG A 31 -11.60 8.40 4.80
N SER A 32 -10.32 8.31 4.48
CA SER A 32 -9.23 8.83 5.30
C SER A 32 -8.08 9.38 4.46
N ALA A 33 -7.30 10.26 5.07
CA ALA A 33 -6.07 10.82 4.49
C ALA A 33 -5.05 11.15 5.59
N VAL A 34 -3.89 11.66 5.20
CA VAL A 34 -2.86 12.17 6.10
C VAL A 34 -2.51 13.58 5.72
N ALA A 35 -2.34 14.45 6.72
CA ALA A 35 -1.95 15.83 6.53
C ALA A 35 -0.64 15.93 5.72
N GLY A 36 -0.63 16.76 4.68
CA GLY A 36 0.48 16.93 3.74
C GLY A 36 0.61 15.82 2.68
N ALA A 37 -0.19 14.75 2.73
CA ALA A 37 -0.16 13.70 1.71
C ALA A 37 -1.13 13.99 0.56
N ARG A 38 -0.67 13.76 -0.67
CA ARG A 38 -1.49 13.93 -1.88
C ARG A 38 -2.52 12.80 -1.98
N LEU A 39 -3.80 13.16 -1.90
CA LEU A 39 -4.94 12.25 -2.00
C LEU A 39 -5.51 12.28 -3.43
N VAL A 40 -5.71 11.10 -4.02
CA VAL A 40 -6.47 10.98 -5.28
C VAL A 40 -7.94 10.80 -4.93
N LEU A 41 -8.78 11.62 -5.53
CA LEU A 41 -10.22 11.63 -5.34
C LEU A 41 -10.90 11.34 -6.67
N ASN A 42 -11.82 10.38 -6.65
CA ASN A 42 -12.57 9.96 -7.82
C ASN A 42 -14.05 9.85 -7.47
N VAL A 43 -14.88 10.06 -8.49
CA VAL A 43 -16.32 9.86 -8.42
C VAL A 43 -16.80 9.28 -9.76
N HIS A 44 -17.66 8.26 -9.66
CA HIS A 44 -18.35 7.70 -10.82
C HIS A 44 -19.63 8.47 -11.09
N LEU A 45 -19.92 8.69 -12.36
CA LEU A 45 -21.07 9.44 -12.85
C LEU A 45 -22.02 8.46 -13.56
N SER A 46 -23.33 8.72 -13.56
CA SER A 46 -24.27 7.92 -14.35
C SER A 46 -24.11 8.11 -15.87
N GLU A 47 -23.56 9.26 -16.27
CA GLU A 47 -23.24 9.62 -17.66
C GLU A 47 -22.09 10.66 -17.68
N THR A 48 -21.55 10.96 -18.85
CA THR A 48 -20.43 11.91 -19.01
C THR A 48 -20.85 13.34 -18.69
N ALA A 49 -20.14 13.99 -17.75
CA ALA A 49 -20.33 15.41 -17.45
C ALA A 49 -19.47 16.31 -18.34
N GLU A 50 -19.87 17.57 -18.51
CA GLU A 50 -19.06 18.61 -19.16
C GLU A 50 -18.08 19.24 -18.17
N THR A 51 -18.54 19.50 -16.95
CA THR A 51 -17.69 20.05 -15.87
C THR A 51 -17.88 19.25 -14.60
N CYS A 52 -16.83 19.18 -13.79
CA CYS A 52 -16.94 18.69 -12.43
C CYS A 52 -15.90 19.34 -11.52
N ALA A 53 -16.29 19.61 -10.28
CA ALA A 53 -15.46 20.28 -9.30
C ALA A 53 -15.53 19.59 -7.94
N LEU A 54 -14.39 19.58 -7.26
CA LEU A 54 -14.24 19.10 -5.90
C LEU A 54 -14.47 20.24 -4.92
N PHE A 55 -15.28 19.96 -3.91
CA PHE A 55 -15.56 20.86 -2.81
C PHE A 55 -15.09 20.25 -1.48
N VAL A 56 -14.48 21.08 -0.64
CA VAL A 56 -14.08 20.74 0.73
C VAL A 56 -14.72 21.78 1.65
N ASP A 57 -15.51 21.32 2.61
CA ASP A 57 -16.34 22.13 3.50
C ASP A 57 -17.15 23.19 2.75
N GLY A 58 -17.74 22.79 1.62
CA GLY A 58 -18.58 23.64 0.76
C GLY A 58 -17.81 24.66 -0.10
N LYS A 59 -16.47 24.68 -0.07
CA LYS A 59 -15.66 25.54 -0.92
C LYS A 59 -15.07 24.78 -2.10
N LYS A 60 -15.21 25.31 -3.31
CA LYS A 60 -14.56 24.74 -4.51
C LYS A 60 -13.04 24.85 -4.36
N VAL A 61 -12.35 23.71 -4.31
CA VAL A 61 -10.89 23.66 -4.17
C VAL A 61 -10.17 23.27 -5.46
N ARG A 62 -10.81 22.46 -6.31
CA ARG A 62 -10.21 21.95 -7.56
C ARG A 62 -11.28 21.68 -8.62
N THR A 63 -10.89 21.79 -9.88
CA THR A 63 -11.61 21.16 -10.99
C THR A 63 -11.17 19.70 -11.13
N MET A 64 -12.10 18.82 -11.49
CA MET A 64 -11.84 17.41 -11.76
C MET A 64 -11.68 17.17 -13.26
N THR A 65 -10.77 16.27 -13.62
CA THR A 65 -10.59 15.78 -14.98
C THR A 65 -11.58 14.65 -15.24
N ILE A 66 -12.40 14.78 -16.28
CA ILE A 66 -13.43 13.82 -16.65
C ILE A 66 -12.89 12.94 -17.79
N ARG A 67 -13.07 11.62 -17.67
CA ARG A 67 -12.87 10.63 -18.72
C ARG A 67 -14.06 9.68 -18.70
N ASP A 68 -14.90 9.76 -19.72
CA ASP A 68 -16.19 9.08 -19.78
C ASP A 68 -17.01 9.35 -18.51
N THR A 69 -17.37 8.31 -17.77
CA THR A 69 -18.16 8.38 -16.54
C THR A 69 -17.32 8.49 -15.26
N LEU A 70 -16.01 8.77 -15.37
CA LEU A 70 -15.12 8.89 -14.23
C LEU A 70 -14.52 10.30 -14.14
N ALA A 71 -14.84 11.02 -13.07
CA ALA A 71 -14.19 12.28 -12.73
C ALA A 71 -13.12 12.05 -11.66
N THR A 72 -11.92 12.59 -11.89
CA THR A 72 -10.75 12.41 -11.00
C THR A 72 -10.04 13.71 -10.71
N THR A 73 -9.50 13.87 -9.50
CA THR A 73 -8.59 14.97 -9.17
C THR A 73 -7.65 14.55 -8.04
N THR A 74 -6.72 15.43 -7.70
CA THR A 74 -5.83 15.25 -6.55
C THR A 74 -5.94 16.45 -5.62
N TYR A 75 -5.97 16.19 -4.31
CA TYR A 75 -6.04 17.22 -3.28
C TYR A 75 -5.14 16.87 -2.10
N THR A 76 -4.56 17.87 -1.43
CA THR A 76 -3.74 17.69 -0.23
C THR A 76 -4.42 18.43 0.91
N PHE A 77 -4.78 17.71 1.97
CA PHE A 77 -5.19 18.32 3.23
C PHE A 77 -3.94 18.69 3.99
N ASN A 78 -3.76 19.96 4.37
CA ASN A 78 -2.53 20.39 5.05
C ASN A 78 -2.60 20.20 6.57
N GLU A 79 -3.81 20.13 7.13
CA GLU A 79 -4.05 20.02 8.56
C GLU A 79 -4.83 18.75 8.89
N PRO A 80 -4.59 18.12 10.06
CA PRO A 80 -5.43 17.04 10.54
C PRO A 80 -6.83 17.55 10.89
N GLY A 81 -7.82 16.66 10.81
CA GLY A 81 -9.21 17.01 11.09
C GLY A 81 -10.20 16.14 10.33
N SER A 82 -11.48 16.51 10.39
CA SER A 82 -12.54 15.86 9.62
C SER A 82 -13.11 16.88 8.65
N PHE A 83 -13.08 16.56 7.36
CA PHE A 83 -13.47 17.48 6.30
C PHE A 83 -14.63 16.89 5.50
N GLY A 84 -15.67 17.69 5.26
CA GLY A 84 -16.79 17.32 4.41
C GLY A 84 -16.43 17.51 2.95
N VAL A 85 -16.44 16.43 2.17
CA VAL A 85 -15.99 16.46 0.78
C VAL A 85 -17.14 16.04 -0.15
N THR A 86 -17.38 16.83 -1.18
CA THR A 86 -18.39 16.58 -2.22
C THR A 86 -17.81 16.80 -3.61
N ALA A 87 -18.44 16.18 -4.60
CA ALA A 87 -18.22 16.48 -6.01
C ALA A 87 -19.52 17.06 -6.59
N ASP A 88 -19.38 18.13 -7.37
CA ASP A 88 -20.48 18.80 -8.06
C ASP A 88 -20.14 18.82 -9.55
N CYS A 89 -20.98 18.17 -10.35
CA CYS A 89 -20.76 18.02 -11.77
C CYS A 89 -21.97 18.52 -12.56
N THR A 90 -21.73 18.97 -13.79
CA THR A 90 -22.78 19.47 -14.69
C THR A 90 -22.61 18.84 -16.06
N THR A 91 -23.70 18.34 -16.63
CA THR A 91 -23.72 17.76 -17.99
C THR A 91 -23.71 18.85 -19.06
N LEU A 92 -23.49 18.47 -20.32
CA LEU A 92 -23.56 19.40 -21.46
C LEU A 92 -24.95 20.04 -21.62
N ALA A 93 -26.01 19.36 -21.14
CA ALA A 93 -27.37 19.88 -21.13
C ALA A 93 -27.63 20.85 -19.96
N GLY A 94 -26.64 21.15 -19.13
CA GLY A 94 -26.76 22.03 -17.96
C GLY A 94 -27.39 21.37 -16.75
N VAL A 95 -27.55 20.03 -16.74
CA VAL A 95 -28.12 19.31 -15.60
C VAL A 95 -27.05 19.16 -14.52
N GLN A 96 -27.31 19.70 -13.33
CA GLN A 96 -26.40 19.64 -12.20
C GLN A 96 -26.67 18.40 -11.34
N GLY A 97 -25.61 17.72 -10.93
CA GLY A 97 -25.64 16.62 -9.97
C GLY A 97 -24.60 16.84 -8.87
N ILE A 98 -25.02 16.67 -7.62
CA ILE A 98 -24.14 16.80 -6.45
C ILE A 98 -24.04 15.45 -5.76
N GLY A 99 -22.82 14.94 -5.64
CA GLY A 99 -22.53 13.71 -4.92
C GLY A 99 -22.77 13.87 -3.42
N SER A 100 -23.10 12.76 -2.74
CA SER A 100 -23.28 12.82 -1.29
C SER A 100 -22.01 13.28 -0.58
N MET A 101 -22.18 14.05 0.49
CA MET A 101 -21.07 14.45 1.35
C MET A 101 -20.44 13.24 2.03
N VAL A 102 -19.11 13.18 1.96
CA VAL A 102 -18.29 12.20 2.62
C VAL A 102 -17.40 12.90 3.63
N MET A 103 -17.40 12.44 4.87
CA MET A 103 -16.41 12.87 5.85
C MET A 103 -15.09 12.14 5.60
N ILE A 104 -14.05 12.88 5.25
CA ILE A 104 -12.68 12.37 5.18
C ILE A 104 -11.98 12.70 6.48
N VAL A 105 -11.56 11.68 7.22
CA VAL A 105 -10.74 11.83 8.42
C VAL A 105 -9.27 11.96 8.01
N VAL A 106 -8.71 13.14 8.22
CA VAL A 106 -7.31 13.46 7.97
C VAL A 106 -6.54 13.28 9.27
N ASN A 107 -5.71 12.23 9.32
CA ASN A 107 -4.81 12.03 10.45
C ASN A 107 -3.62 12.97 10.35
N ALA A 108 -3.06 13.39 11.48
CA ALA A 108 -1.80 14.09 11.48
C ALA A 108 -0.72 13.15 10.93
N ALA A 109 0.10 13.64 10.01
CA ALA A 109 1.40 13.02 9.83
C ALA A 109 2.15 13.16 11.17
N ASN A 110 2.78 12.11 11.67
CA ASN A 110 3.66 12.28 12.84
C ASN A 110 5.00 12.87 12.34
N PRO A 111 5.30 14.17 12.53
CA PRO A 111 6.62 14.70 12.18
C PRO A 111 7.71 14.19 13.14
N ASN A 112 7.32 13.58 14.26
CA ASN A 112 8.19 13.15 15.33
C ASN A 112 8.40 11.63 15.31
N ALA A 113 8.51 11.02 14.13
CA ALA A 113 9.06 9.66 14.06
C ALA A 113 10.42 9.65 14.75
N LYS A 114 10.66 8.67 15.62
CA LYS A 114 11.90 8.54 16.39
C LYS A 114 12.67 7.32 15.93
N PRO A 115 14.00 7.31 16.08
CA PRO A 115 14.76 6.08 15.92
C PRO A 115 14.14 4.92 16.71
N GLY A 116 14.02 3.77 16.07
CA GLY A 116 13.28 2.61 16.59
C GLY A 116 11.87 2.45 16.00
N ASP A 117 11.26 3.52 15.46
CA ASP A 117 9.92 3.46 14.91
C ASP A 117 9.88 2.67 13.59
N LEU A 118 8.78 1.96 13.38
CA LEU A 118 8.36 1.49 12.07
C LEU A 118 7.55 2.59 11.40
N ILE A 119 7.97 3.03 10.23
CA ILE A 119 7.34 4.13 9.51
C ILE A 119 6.87 3.73 8.13
N LYS A 120 5.78 4.34 7.68
CA LYS A 120 5.33 4.30 6.27
C LYS A 120 4.59 5.57 5.92
N MET A 121 4.43 5.84 4.63
CA MET A 121 3.46 6.83 4.18
C MET A 121 2.06 6.22 4.10
N ALA A 122 1.02 7.06 4.22
CA ALA A 122 -0.34 6.64 3.97
C ALA A 122 -0.52 6.20 2.52
N CYS A 123 -1.32 5.15 2.31
CA CYS A 123 -1.73 4.76 0.99
C CYS A 123 -2.92 5.61 0.51
N PRO A 124 -2.99 5.91 -0.80
CA PRO A 124 -4.21 6.38 -1.40
C PRO A 124 -5.35 5.37 -1.13
N PRO A 125 -6.61 5.84 -0.99
CA PRO A 125 -7.77 5.00 -0.72
C PRO A 125 -8.21 4.15 -1.92
N THR A 126 -7.72 4.45 -3.11
CA THR A 126 -7.74 3.50 -4.24
C THR A 126 -6.64 2.48 -4.00
N GLU A 127 -6.97 1.18 -4.06
CA GLU A 127 -6.02 0.08 -3.86
C GLU A 127 -4.67 0.40 -4.51
N PRO A 128 -3.61 0.65 -3.72
CA PRO A 128 -2.31 0.97 -4.28
C PRO A 128 -1.86 -0.22 -5.12
N THR A 129 -1.33 0.05 -6.31
CA THR A 129 -0.62 -1.00 -7.04
C THR A 129 0.51 -1.54 -6.15
N ILE A 130 0.91 -2.81 -6.34
CA ILE A 130 1.97 -3.43 -5.53
C ILE A 130 3.27 -2.59 -5.50
N ASN A 131 3.50 -1.78 -6.52
CA ASN A 131 4.67 -0.92 -6.69
C ASN A 131 4.50 0.51 -6.14
N HIS A 132 3.36 0.85 -5.53
CA HIS A 132 3.16 2.20 -4.99
C HIS A 132 4.04 2.40 -3.73
N PRO A 133 4.79 3.52 -3.58
CA PRO A 133 5.72 3.71 -2.45
C PRO A 133 5.11 3.63 -1.05
N CYS A 134 3.78 3.73 -0.93
CA CYS A 134 3.06 3.59 0.34
C CYS A 134 2.96 2.16 0.87
N THR A 135 3.22 1.16 0.04
CA THR A 135 3.20 -0.25 0.45
C THR A 135 4.48 -0.63 1.19
N THR A 136 5.55 0.15 1.02
CA THR A 136 6.82 -0.09 1.70
C THR A 136 6.77 0.36 3.16
N VAL A 137 7.12 -0.57 4.05
CA VAL A 137 7.39 -0.28 5.46
C VAL A 137 8.90 -0.07 5.61
N TYR A 138 9.26 0.90 6.44
CA TYR A 138 10.64 1.20 6.79
C TYR A 138 10.84 1.08 8.30
N TYR A 139 12.03 0.66 8.70
CA TYR A 139 12.56 0.90 10.04
C TYR A 139 13.31 2.22 10.05
N TYR A 140 13.04 3.10 11.01
CA TYR A 140 13.84 4.33 11.20
C TYR A 140 14.98 4.02 12.19
N GLY A 141 16.21 3.95 11.67
CA GLY A 141 17.38 3.54 12.44
C GLY A 141 17.98 4.63 13.33
N PHE A 142 18.78 4.21 14.29
CA PHE A 142 19.56 5.13 15.14
C PHE A 142 20.70 5.84 14.39
N ASP A 143 21.00 5.39 13.17
CA ASP A 143 21.89 6.07 12.23
C ASP A 143 21.23 7.27 11.52
N GLY A 144 19.95 7.55 11.79
CA GLY A 144 19.18 8.62 11.17
C GLY A 144 18.68 8.31 9.76
N ARG A 145 18.73 7.04 9.34
CA ARG A 145 18.28 6.59 8.01
C ARG A 145 17.04 5.71 8.09
N ARG A 146 16.31 5.62 6.99
CA ARG A 146 15.21 4.66 6.83
C ARG A 146 15.67 3.43 6.08
N HIS A 147 15.35 2.26 6.62
CA HIS A 147 15.74 0.95 6.11
C HIS A 147 14.49 0.21 5.63
N ALA A 148 14.40 -0.05 4.33
CA ALA A 148 13.20 -0.69 3.78
C ALA A 148 13.16 -2.17 4.17
N PHE A 149 11.95 -2.68 4.44
CA PHE A 149 11.70 -4.12 4.45
C PHE A 149 11.42 -4.59 3.01
N PRO A 150 12.28 -5.44 2.42
CA PRO A 150 12.10 -5.87 1.03
C PRO A 150 10.85 -6.73 0.80
N SER A 151 10.37 -7.42 1.84
CA SER A 151 9.18 -8.27 1.76
C SER A 151 8.50 -8.40 3.12
N GLU A 152 7.20 -8.74 3.11
CA GLU A 152 6.45 -9.08 4.32
C GLU A 152 7.05 -10.26 5.07
N ARG A 153 7.68 -11.20 4.35
CA ARG A 153 8.33 -12.37 4.97
C ARG A 153 9.50 -11.95 5.87
N ILE A 154 10.34 -11.03 5.40
CA ILE A 154 11.43 -10.45 6.20
C ILE A 154 10.85 -9.69 7.40
N TYR A 155 9.82 -8.86 7.19
CA TYR A 155 9.15 -8.14 8.27
C TYR A 155 8.66 -9.09 9.38
N LYS A 156 8.02 -10.20 9.00
CA LYS A 156 7.50 -11.20 9.94
C LYS A 156 8.57 -11.97 10.72
N THR A 157 9.85 -11.86 10.35
CA THR A 157 10.94 -12.37 11.20
C THR A 157 11.25 -11.46 12.39
N TRP A 158 10.87 -10.18 12.30
CA TRP A 158 11.10 -9.16 13.33
C TRP A 158 9.85 -8.85 14.15
N TYR A 159 8.70 -8.77 13.51
CA TYR A 159 7.44 -8.36 14.12
C TYR A 159 6.30 -9.33 13.83
N LYS A 160 5.35 -9.43 14.74
CA LYS A 160 4.20 -10.33 14.61
C LYS A 160 3.18 -9.83 13.58
N ASP A 161 2.92 -8.53 13.60
CA ASP A 161 1.89 -7.86 12.80
C ASP A 161 2.29 -6.40 12.54
N PHE A 162 1.43 -5.67 11.84
CA PHE A 162 1.65 -4.29 11.41
C PHE A 162 1.02 -3.23 12.37
N SER A 163 0.71 -3.61 13.61
CA SER A 163 0.00 -2.72 14.56
C SER A 163 0.81 -1.51 15.03
N ASN A 164 2.14 -1.61 15.03
CA ASN A 164 3.03 -0.59 15.57
C ASN A 164 3.66 0.33 14.50
N ILE A 165 2.97 0.51 13.36
CA ILE A 165 3.48 1.36 12.28
C ILE A 165 2.98 2.79 12.43
N VAL A 166 3.93 3.71 12.52
CA VAL A 166 3.71 5.15 12.50
C VAL A 166 3.55 5.62 11.06
N VAL A 167 2.45 6.33 10.80
CA VAL A 167 2.22 6.94 9.49
C VAL A 167 2.83 8.34 9.46
N VAL A 168 3.69 8.58 8.47
CA VAL A 168 4.37 9.86 8.24
C VAL A 168 3.95 10.47 6.90
N SER A 169 4.16 11.79 6.74
CA SER A 169 3.91 12.46 5.45
C SER A 169 4.97 12.06 4.42
N PRO A 170 4.69 12.21 3.11
CA PRO A 170 5.71 12.03 2.07
C PRO A 170 6.92 12.96 2.28
N THR A 171 6.67 14.20 2.71
CA THR A 171 7.72 15.19 3.01
C THR A 171 8.62 14.71 4.15
N ALA A 172 8.05 14.33 5.30
CA ALA A 172 8.83 13.84 6.44
C ALA A 172 9.61 12.57 6.07
N LEU A 173 8.97 11.63 5.35
CA LEU A 173 9.65 10.42 4.90
C LEU A 173 10.85 10.71 3.98
N SER A 174 10.79 11.79 3.19
CA SER A 174 11.87 12.19 2.29
C SER A 174 13.07 12.83 3.01
N GLU A 175 12.88 13.33 4.23
CA GLU A 175 13.97 13.88 5.08
C GLU A 175 14.86 12.76 5.63
N PHE A 176 14.30 11.56 5.82
CA PHE A 176 15.06 10.38 6.20
C PHE A 176 15.75 9.77 4.96
N SER A 177 17.08 9.88 4.92
CA SER A 177 17.88 9.28 3.86
C SER A 177 17.78 7.74 3.85
N LEU A 178 17.98 7.12 2.69
CA LEU A 178 17.92 5.65 2.58
C LEU A 178 19.19 5.01 3.18
N GLY A 179 18.96 3.99 4.01
CA GLY A 179 19.98 3.09 4.53
C GLY A 179 20.01 1.75 3.79
N ARG A 180 20.79 0.80 4.31
CA ARG A 180 20.76 -0.59 3.84
C ARG A 180 19.39 -1.20 4.13
N ASN A 181 18.89 -2.07 3.26
CA ASN A 181 17.63 -2.76 3.51
C ASN A 181 17.72 -3.65 4.75
N VAL A 182 16.59 -3.80 5.45
CA VAL A 182 16.48 -4.75 6.56
C VAL A 182 16.58 -6.18 6.01
N THR A 183 17.41 -7.00 6.64
CA THR A 183 17.54 -8.43 6.32
C THR A 183 16.70 -9.29 7.25
N HIS A 184 16.58 -10.60 6.97
CA HIS A 184 15.99 -11.56 7.91
C HIS A 184 16.63 -11.42 9.29
N LYS A 185 15.82 -11.58 10.34
CA LYS A 185 16.32 -11.65 11.71
C LYS A 185 17.34 -12.80 11.84
N PRO A 186 18.52 -12.56 12.43
CA PRO A 186 19.55 -13.58 12.52
C PRO A 186 19.06 -14.86 13.22
N ALA A 187 19.47 -16.00 12.68
CA ALA A 187 19.16 -17.35 13.15
C ALA A 187 17.65 -17.68 13.30
N THR A 188 16.73 -16.94 12.66
CA THR A 188 15.28 -17.28 12.68
C THR A 188 14.82 -18.06 11.45
N LYS A 189 15.42 -17.80 10.29
CA LYS A 189 15.09 -18.43 9.01
C LYS A 189 16.36 -18.77 8.24
N LEU A 190 16.22 -19.70 7.31
CA LEU A 190 17.22 -20.01 6.32
C LEU A 190 16.88 -19.27 5.03
N VAL A 191 17.88 -18.85 4.28
CA VAL A 191 17.70 -18.08 3.05
C VAL A 191 18.26 -18.87 1.89
N LYS A 192 17.55 -18.85 0.76
CA LYS A 192 18.10 -19.24 -0.54
C LYS A 192 17.72 -18.20 -1.59
N PHE A 193 18.52 -18.12 -2.63
CA PHE A 193 18.28 -17.32 -3.82
C PHE A 193 17.85 -18.24 -4.98
N SER A 194 17.97 -17.79 -6.23
CA SER A 194 17.76 -18.66 -7.41
C SER A 194 18.70 -19.89 -7.44
N THR A 195 19.81 -19.85 -6.72
CA THR A 195 20.79 -20.94 -6.59
C THR A 195 20.40 -21.97 -5.52
N PRO A 196 20.86 -23.24 -5.61
CA PRO A 196 20.55 -24.28 -4.62
C PRO A 196 21.21 -24.07 -3.24
N THR A 197 22.18 -23.16 -3.10
CA THR A 197 22.87 -22.93 -1.84
C THR A 197 21.93 -22.35 -0.79
N VAL A 198 21.90 -23.00 0.38
CA VAL A 198 21.13 -22.57 1.55
C VAL A 198 22.06 -21.89 2.53
N TYR A 199 21.63 -20.73 3.03
CA TYR A 199 22.39 -19.89 3.92
C TYR A 199 21.69 -19.76 5.28
N ALA A 200 22.45 -19.84 6.36
CA ALA A 200 22.02 -19.37 7.66
C ALA A 200 22.33 -17.86 7.77
N VAL A 201 21.40 -17.11 8.37
CA VAL A 201 21.55 -15.67 8.57
C VAL A 201 22.21 -15.42 9.92
N SER A 202 23.39 -14.81 9.92
CA SER A 202 24.17 -14.42 11.10
C SER A 202 24.03 -12.92 11.38
N TYR A 203 24.63 -12.46 12.50
CA TYR A 203 24.76 -11.05 12.86
C TYR A 203 25.26 -10.17 11.69
N GLY A 204 24.80 -8.91 11.63
CA GLY A 204 25.21 -7.95 10.59
C GLY A 204 24.69 -8.28 9.18
N GLY A 205 23.62 -9.08 9.09
CA GLY A 205 23.05 -9.52 7.81
C GLY A 205 23.99 -10.42 7.00
N VAL A 206 24.84 -11.20 7.69
CA VAL A 206 25.83 -12.08 7.05
C VAL A 206 25.20 -13.44 6.75
N LEU A 207 25.14 -13.81 5.47
CA LEU A 207 24.77 -15.14 5.01
C LEU A 207 25.97 -16.08 5.07
N ARG A 208 25.78 -17.22 5.72
CA ARG A 208 26.79 -18.28 5.84
C ARG A 208 26.27 -19.55 5.15
N PRO A 209 26.93 -20.04 4.08
CA PRO A 209 26.52 -21.26 3.40
C PRO A 209 26.53 -22.45 4.36
N ILE A 210 25.55 -23.34 4.25
CA ILE A 210 25.53 -24.60 5.01
C ILE A 210 26.11 -25.71 4.11
N ALA A 211 27.15 -26.41 4.58
CA ALA A 211 27.88 -27.36 3.73
C ALA A 211 27.09 -28.62 3.37
N SER A 212 26.13 -29.05 4.21
CA SER A 212 25.33 -30.26 3.96
C SER A 212 23.97 -30.26 4.66
N GLU A 213 23.09 -31.18 4.23
CA GLU A 213 21.79 -31.40 4.83
C GLU A 213 21.89 -31.90 6.29
N GLU A 214 22.90 -32.73 6.60
CA GLU A 214 23.14 -33.23 7.95
C GLU A 214 23.43 -32.08 8.92
N ILE A 215 24.21 -31.09 8.49
CA ILE A 215 24.51 -29.89 9.28
C ILE A 215 23.25 -29.03 9.44
N ALA A 216 22.46 -28.86 8.37
CA ALA A 216 21.20 -28.13 8.45
C ALA A 216 20.23 -28.76 9.45
N LYS A 217 20.08 -30.09 9.43
CA LYS A 217 19.28 -30.86 10.39
C LYS A 217 19.79 -30.70 11.82
N ALA A 218 21.10 -30.75 12.01
CA ALA A 218 21.73 -30.58 13.32
C ALA A 218 21.48 -29.18 13.91
N LEU A 219 21.47 -28.14 13.09
CA LEU A 219 21.30 -26.75 13.53
C LEU A 219 19.84 -26.30 13.65
N PHE A 220 18.98 -26.74 12.73
CA PHE A 220 17.62 -26.22 12.55
C PHE A 220 16.53 -27.30 12.68
N SER A 221 16.87 -28.49 13.21
CA SER A 221 16.03 -29.68 13.34
C SER A 221 15.73 -30.39 12.02
N ALA A 222 15.11 -31.58 12.10
CA ALA A 222 14.76 -32.40 10.94
C ALA A 222 13.89 -31.65 9.90
N ASN A 223 13.07 -30.68 10.32
CA ASN A 223 12.18 -29.91 9.45
C ASN A 223 12.82 -28.58 8.98
N TRP A 224 14.13 -28.53 8.80
CA TRP A 224 14.86 -27.32 8.39
C TRP A 224 14.38 -26.78 7.03
N ILE A 225 13.96 -27.66 6.11
CA ILE A 225 13.47 -27.28 4.77
C ILE A 225 12.28 -26.32 4.87
N ALA A 226 11.38 -26.54 5.83
CA ALA A 226 10.22 -25.65 6.05
C ALA A 226 10.61 -24.26 6.60
N GLN A 227 11.86 -24.08 7.02
CA GLN A 227 12.40 -22.79 7.49
C GLN A 227 13.15 -22.03 6.39
N VAL A 228 13.33 -22.63 5.21
CA VAL A 228 13.99 -22.00 4.08
C VAL A 228 13.02 -21.04 3.38
N GLU A 229 13.47 -19.82 3.20
CA GLU A 229 12.75 -18.79 2.46
C GLU A 229 13.50 -18.38 1.21
N ASP A 230 12.76 -18.35 0.11
CA ASP A 230 13.20 -17.79 -1.16
C ASP A 230 13.31 -16.27 -1.08
N VAL A 231 14.47 -15.74 -1.45
CA VAL A 231 14.74 -14.31 -1.56
C VAL A 231 15.06 -14.01 -3.01
N SER A 232 14.48 -12.94 -3.54
CA SER A 232 14.81 -12.47 -4.89
C SER A 232 16.29 -12.08 -4.98
N ASP A 233 16.93 -12.47 -6.08
CA ASP A 233 18.32 -12.10 -6.41
C ASP A 233 18.53 -10.57 -6.39
N ALA A 234 17.48 -9.77 -6.62
CA ALA A 234 17.52 -8.30 -6.51
C ALA A 234 17.95 -7.81 -5.12
N PHE A 235 17.75 -8.62 -4.07
CA PHE A 235 18.13 -8.29 -2.70
C PHE A 235 19.42 -8.97 -2.24
N TYR A 236 20.13 -9.66 -3.13
CA TYR A 236 21.40 -10.33 -2.82
C TYR A 236 22.42 -9.38 -2.19
N ALA A 237 22.53 -8.16 -2.75
CA ALA A 237 23.43 -7.11 -2.26
C ALA A 237 23.00 -6.49 -0.90
N SER A 238 21.82 -6.84 -0.37
CA SER A 238 21.43 -6.43 0.99
C SER A 238 22.22 -7.20 2.06
N TYR A 239 22.75 -8.38 1.68
CA TYR A 239 23.48 -9.28 2.57
C TYR A 239 24.99 -9.19 2.36
N ARG A 240 25.72 -9.61 3.39
CA ARG A 240 27.16 -9.90 3.32
C ARG A 240 27.36 -11.41 3.30
N PHE A 241 28.49 -11.88 2.80
CA PHE A 241 28.79 -13.32 2.73
C PHE A 241 29.92 -13.68 3.67
N GLY A 242 29.67 -14.69 4.50
CA GLY A 242 30.61 -15.21 5.49
C GLY A 242 31.12 -16.60 5.13
N ARG A 243 31.95 -17.15 6.02
CA ARG A 243 32.49 -18.50 5.88
C ARG A 243 31.38 -19.55 5.95
N THR A 244 31.55 -20.61 5.17
CA THR A 244 30.73 -21.83 5.23
C THR A 244 30.66 -22.39 6.65
N ILE A 245 29.52 -22.98 6.97
CA ILE A 245 29.26 -23.75 8.19
C ILE A 245 29.54 -25.20 7.83
N GLU A 246 30.66 -25.72 8.32
CA GLU A 246 31.15 -27.08 8.08
C GLU A 246 30.83 -27.99 9.28
N SER A 247 30.49 -27.42 10.43
CA SER A 247 30.04 -28.14 11.62
C SER A 247 28.99 -27.37 12.41
N SER A 248 28.25 -28.06 13.28
CA SER A 248 27.26 -27.41 14.17
C SER A 248 27.89 -26.43 15.17
N ARG A 249 29.18 -26.55 15.44
CA ARG A 249 29.93 -25.62 16.32
C ARG A 249 30.21 -24.28 15.65
N ASP A 250 30.13 -24.22 14.32
CA ASP A 250 30.43 -22.99 13.59
C ASP A 250 29.28 -21.97 13.70
N PHE A 251 28.07 -22.41 14.09
CA PHE A 251 26.86 -21.60 14.09
C PHE A 251 25.96 -21.90 15.31
N GLU A 252 26.15 -21.14 16.39
CA GLU A 252 25.35 -21.27 17.61
C GLU A 252 24.09 -20.39 17.55
N THR A 253 22.96 -20.99 17.15
CA THR A 253 21.68 -20.28 16.96
C THR A 253 21.22 -19.50 18.20
N SER A 254 21.32 -20.09 19.38
CA SER A 254 20.93 -19.46 20.66
C SER A 254 21.78 -18.22 20.97
N ARG A 255 23.10 -18.33 20.78
CA ARG A 255 24.04 -17.22 20.99
C ARG A 255 23.78 -16.08 20.01
N ILE A 256 23.57 -16.39 18.74
CA ILE A 256 23.27 -15.39 17.71
C ILE A 256 21.96 -14.67 18.04
N ARG A 257 20.90 -15.40 18.40
CA ARG A 257 19.61 -14.81 18.76
C ARG A 257 19.69 -13.92 20.00
N SER A 258 20.52 -14.30 20.98
CA SER A 258 20.68 -13.54 22.24
C SER A 258 21.56 -12.30 22.07
N ALA A 259 22.30 -12.20 20.98
CA ALA A 259 23.20 -11.08 20.68
C ALA A 259 22.56 -10.06 19.72
N VAL A 260 21.30 -10.23 19.35
CA VAL A 260 20.56 -9.32 18.46
C VAL A 260 19.46 -8.66 19.28
N ASP A 261 19.70 -7.41 19.65
CA ASP A 261 18.78 -6.57 20.41
C ASP A 261 17.76 -5.91 19.49
N GLY A 262 18.17 -5.57 18.25
CA GLY A 262 17.33 -4.85 17.31
C GLY A 262 17.76 -4.97 15.85
N ILE A 263 17.07 -4.22 15.01
CA ILE A 263 17.35 -4.17 13.57
C ILE A 263 18.69 -3.47 13.28
N ASP A 264 19.09 -2.52 14.12
CA ASP A 264 20.38 -1.82 13.98
C ASP A 264 21.59 -2.76 14.02
N ASP A 265 21.47 -3.93 14.64
CA ASP A 265 22.51 -4.97 14.69
C ASP A 265 22.73 -5.68 13.34
N THR A 266 21.94 -5.32 12.31
CA THR A 266 21.98 -5.98 11.00
C THR A 266 22.68 -5.18 9.90
N PHE A 267 23.08 -3.94 10.14
CA PHE A 267 23.75 -3.11 9.12
C PHE A 267 25.04 -2.44 9.53
#